data_AF-A0A9E5RZ70-F1
#
_entry.id   AF-A0A9E5RZ70-F1
#
_cell.length_a   1.000
_cell.length_b   1.000
_cell.length_c   1.000
_cell.angle_alpha   90.00
_cell.angle_beta   90.00
_cell.angle_gamma   90.00
#
_symmetry.space_group_name_H-M   'P 1'
#
loop_
_entity.id
_entity.type
_entity.pdbx_description
1 polymer ?
#
loop_
_entity_poly.entity_id
_entity_poly.type
_entity_poly.pdbx_seq_one_letter_code
_entity_poly.pdbx_strand_id
1 'polypeptide(L)'
;AAKIDKAGGDVSLENTRYNNLIDEYKTKLFADLEKEYQRHDDAMDVIELQAWIDTQMTTVEAKTRLEDISNKPFIAQMKADRDYKDKKIKHLLENGSDSDLSLIPKKHFSTNPVVKFWNNIRDIFR
;
A
#
# COMPACT_ATOMS: atom_id res chain seq x y z
N ALA A 1 -4.43 -6.64 83.38
CA ALA A 1 -3.78 -7.56 82.43
C ALA A 1 -4.66 -7.77 81.19
N ALA A 2 -5.81 -8.46 81.28
CA ALA A 2 -6.62 -8.87 80.12
C ALA A 2 -7.00 -7.81 79.06
N LYS A 3 -7.22 -6.54 79.43
CA LYS A 3 -7.52 -5.47 78.44
C LYS A 3 -6.27 -4.99 77.67
N ILE A 4 -5.10 -5.03 78.29
CA ILE A 4 -3.82 -4.62 77.67
C ILE A 4 -3.36 -5.71 76.72
N ASP A 5 -3.46 -6.98 77.12
CA ASP A 5 -3.11 -8.12 76.27
C ASP A 5 -4.01 -8.18 75.03
N LYS A 6 -5.30 -7.86 75.19
CA LYS A 6 -6.24 -7.75 74.07
C LYS A 6 -5.88 -6.60 73.13
N ALA A 7 -5.57 -5.41 73.67
CA ALA A 7 -5.15 -4.27 72.86
C ALA A 7 -3.83 -4.53 72.10
N GLY A 8 -2.89 -5.25 72.71
CA GLY A 8 -1.65 -5.68 72.04
C GLY A 8 -1.91 -6.69 70.90
N GLY A 9 -2.84 -7.62 71.11
CA GLY A 9 -3.29 -8.56 70.08
C GLY A 9 -3.98 -7.85 68.90
N ASP A 10 -4.86 -6.88 69.18
CA ASP A 10 -5.57 -6.11 68.16
C ASP A 10 -4.59 -5.26 67.32
N VAL A 11 -3.58 -4.63 67.95
CA VAL A 11 -2.54 -3.86 67.23
C VAL A 11 -1.67 -4.77 66.36
N SER A 12 -1.28 -5.95 66.87
CA SER A 12 -0.52 -6.91 66.08
C SER A 12 -1.30 -7.40 64.87
N LEU A 13 -2.59 -7.71 65.05
CA LEU A 13 -3.47 -8.15 63.97
C LEU A 13 -3.64 -7.08 62.89
N GLU A 14 -3.87 -5.83 63.29
CA GLU A 14 -4.00 -4.71 62.35
C GLU A 14 -2.68 -4.45 61.61
N ASN A 15 -1.53 -4.57 62.28
CA ASN A 15 -0.23 -4.44 61.62
C ASN A 15 -0.01 -5.56 60.58
N THR A 16 -0.42 -6.80 60.89
CA THR A 16 -0.38 -7.90 59.92
C THR A 16 -1.30 -7.64 58.73
N ARG A 17 -2.52 -7.15 58.97
CA ARG A 17 -3.46 -6.78 57.89
C ARG A 17 -2.88 -5.70 56.99
N TYR A 18 -2.26 -4.68 57.58
CA TYR A 18 -1.64 -3.60 56.84
C TYR A 18 -0.48 -4.08 55.95
N ASN A 19 0.39 -4.94 56.48
CA ASN A 19 1.48 -5.52 55.68
C ASN A 19 0.96 -6.42 54.55
N ASN A 20 -0.07 -7.22 54.81
CA ASN A 20 -0.71 -8.04 53.78
C ASN A 20 -1.31 -7.17 52.66
N LEU A 21 -2.00 -6.09 53.02
CA LEU A 21 -2.54 -5.13 52.05
C LEU A 21 -1.43 -4.51 51.19
N ILE A 22 -0.31 -4.12 51.79
CA ILE A 22 0.84 -3.60 51.04
C ILE A 22 1.34 -4.62 50.02
N ASP A 23 1.49 -5.88 50.42
CA ASP A 23 2.01 -6.90 49.53
C ASP A 23 1.02 -7.26 48.42
N GLU A 24 -0.28 -7.31 48.72
CA GLU A 24 -1.34 -7.42 47.71
C GLU A 24 -1.29 -6.28 46.69
N TYR A 25 -1.11 -5.03 47.14
CA TYR A 25 -0.97 -3.88 46.24
C TYR A 25 0.27 -3.98 45.36
N LYS A 26 1.41 -4.43 45.90
CA LYS A 26 2.63 -4.65 45.10
C LYS A 26 2.40 -5.71 44.05
N THR A 27 1.86 -6.86 44.43
CA THR A 27 1.59 -7.96 43.48
C THR A 27 0.64 -7.52 42.39
N LYS A 28 -0.43 -6.79 42.75
CA LYS A 28 -1.36 -6.24 41.78
C LYS A 28 -0.70 -5.25 40.82
N LEU A 29 0.14 -4.34 41.34
CA LEU A 29 0.86 -3.37 40.52
C LEU A 29 1.77 -4.06 39.50
N PHE A 30 2.52 -5.09 39.90
CA PHE A 30 3.38 -5.82 38.97
C PHE A 30 2.58 -6.59 37.92
N ALA A 31 1.48 -7.22 38.31
CA ALA A 31 0.60 -7.92 37.38
C ALA A 31 -0.04 -6.95 36.37
N ASP A 32 -0.50 -5.78 36.82
CA ASP A 32 -1.07 -4.75 35.96
C ASP A 32 0.01 -4.17 35.01
N LEU A 33 1.23 -3.98 35.49
CA LEU A 33 2.35 -3.50 34.68
C LEU A 33 2.74 -4.52 33.59
N GLU A 34 2.88 -5.79 33.94
CA GLU A 34 3.21 -6.86 32.99
C GLU A 34 2.13 -7.01 31.92
N LYS A 35 0.86 -6.91 32.33
CA LYS A 35 -0.27 -6.90 31.41
C LYS A 35 -0.22 -5.71 30.44
N GLU A 36 0.13 -4.52 30.91
CA GLU A 36 0.27 -3.36 30.03
C GLU A 36 1.46 -3.48 29.08
N TYR A 37 2.57 -4.08 29.51
CA TYR A 37 3.68 -4.38 28.59
C TYR A 37 3.24 -5.34 27.48
N GLN A 38 2.55 -6.44 27.82
CA GLN A 38 2.02 -7.38 26.83
C GLN A 38 1.05 -6.69 25.85
N ARG A 39 0.13 -5.87 26.36
CA ARG A 39 -0.80 -5.11 25.50
C ARG A 39 -0.08 -4.16 24.57
N HIS A 40 1.01 -3.53 25.04
CA HIS A 40 1.79 -2.62 24.23
C HIS A 40 2.57 -3.36 23.14
N ASP A 41 3.20 -4.48 23.48
CA ASP A 41 3.93 -5.32 22.53
C ASP A 41 2.99 -5.85 21.44
N ASP A 42 1.83 -6.39 21.82
CA ASP A 42 0.81 -6.85 20.87
C ASP A 42 0.35 -5.73 19.93
N ALA A 43 0.18 -4.51 20.46
CA ALA A 43 -0.21 -3.36 19.66
C ALA A 43 0.90 -2.92 18.69
N MET A 44 2.16 -2.97 19.14
CA MET A 44 3.31 -2.62 18.31
C MET A 44 3.49 -3.63 17.18
N ASP A 45 3.38 -4.93 17.47
CA ASP A 45 3.49 -6.00 16.48
C ASP A 45 2.47 -5.83 15.35
N VAL A 46 1.22 -5.50 15.69
CA VAL A 46 0.18 -5.24 14.69
C VAL A 46 0.52 -4.01 13.83
N ILE A 47 1.02 -2.93 14.44
CA ILE A 47 1.43 -1.72 13.72
C ILE A 47 2.58 -2.02 12.76
N GLU A 48 3.59 -2.76 13.22
CA GLU A 48 4.75 -3.14 12.41
C GLU A 48 4.35 -4.03 11.22
N LEU A 49 3.50 -5.03 11.46
CA LEU A 49 2.98 -5.89 10.40
C LEU A 49 2.19 -5.10 9.37
N GLN A 50 1.32 -4.19 9.81
CA GLN A 50 0.54 -3.33 8.91
C GLN A 50 1.46 -2.43 8.07
N ALA A 51 2.44 -1.78 8.70
CA ALA A 51 3.40 -0.93 8.02
C ALA A 51 4.25 -1.71 6.99
N TRP A 52 4.62 -2.96 7.31
CA TRP A 52 5.32 -3.84 6.38
C TRP A 52 4.45 -4.18 5.18
N ILE A 53 3.18 -4.58 5.39
CA ILE A 53 2.22 -4.87 4.32
C ILE A 53 2.05 -3.65 3.41
N ASP A 54 1.82 -2.47 3.98
CA ASP A 54 1.60 -1.24 3.22
C ASP A 54 2.82 -0.88 2.35
N THR A 55 4.03 -1.10 2.87
CA THR A 55 5.28 -0.90 2.13
C THR A 55 5.38 -1.86 0.94
N GLN A 56 5.05 -3.14 1.14
CA GLN A 56 5.07 -4.12 0.04
C GLN A 56 4.01 -3.82 -1.01
N MET A 57 2.79 -3.47 -0.59
CA MET A 57 1.70 -3.10 -1.48
C MET A 57 2.06 -1.87 -2.32
N THR A 58 2.61 -0.83 -1.69
CA THR A 58 3.09 0.37 -2.39
C THR A 58 4.16 0.02 -3.44
N THR A 59 5.07 -0.89 -3.12
CA THR A 59 6.12 -1.34 -4.04
C THR A 59 5.54 -2.10 -5.23
N VAL A 60 4.58 -2.99 -4.99
CA VAL A 60 3.89 -3.74 -6.06
C VAL A 60 3.10 -2.79 -6.95
N GLU A 61 2.32 -1.87 -6.37
CA GLU A 61 1.59 -0.85 -7.13
C GLU A 61 2.52 0.01 -8.00
N ALA A 62 3.67 0.43 -7.47
CA ALA A 62 4.64 1.20 -8.23
C ALA A 62 5.15 0.40 -9.45
N LYS A 63 5.44 -0.90 -9.27
CA LYS A 63 5.86 -1.78 -10.38
C LYS A 63 4.76 -1.94 -11.42
N THR A 64 3.51 -2.21 -11.00
CA THR A 64 2.38 -2.36 -11.92
C THR A 64 2.10 -1.06 -12.68
N ARG A 65 2.15 0.10 -12.01
CA ARG A 65 1.98 1.41 -12.69
C ARG A 65 3.09 1.65 -13.72
N LEU A 66 4.34 1.29 -13.41
CA LEU A 66 5.45 1.42 -14.36
C LEU A 66 5.26 0.50 -15.57
N GLU A 67 4.83 -0.75 -15.34
CA GLU A 67 4.53 -1.70 -16.40
C GLU A 67 3.40 -1.18 -17.30
N ASP A 68 2.31 -0.68 -16.72
CA ASP A 68 1.19 -0.08 -17.46
C ASP A 68 1.64 1.13 -18.30
N ILE A 69 2.44 2.03 -17.72
CA ILE A 69 2.99 3.19 -18.45
C ILE A 69 3.90 2.74 -19.59
N SER A 70 4.73 1.73 -19.36
CA SER A 70 5.66 1.18 -20.35
C SER A 70 4.93 0.48 -21.50
N ASN A 71 3.88 -0.29 -21.20
CA ASN A 71 3.14 -1.09 -22.17
C ASN A 71 2.09 -0.27 -22.95
N LYS A 72 1.61 0.85 -22.40
CA LYS A 72 0.57 1.68 -23.02
C LYS A 72 0.90 2.14 -24.45
N PRO A 73 2.11 2.64 -24.79
CA PRO A 73 2.47 2.98 -26.16
C PRO A 73 2.47 1.77 -27.11
N PHE A 74 2.91 0.61 -26.63
CA PHE A 74 2.93 -0.62 -27.42
C PHE A 74 1.50 -1.07 -27.76
N ILE A 75 0.61 -1.09 -26.77
CA ILE A 75 -0.81 -1.40 -26.96
C ILE A 75 -1.46 -0.40 -27.92
N ALA A 76 -1.14 0.90 -27.79
CA ALA A 76 -1.64 1.94 -28.70
C ALA A 76 -1.15 1.72 -30.15
N GLN A 77 0.11 1.30 -30.32
CA GLN A 77 0.67 0.96 -31.63
C GLN A 77 -0.06 -0.23 -32.25
N MET A 78 -0.26 -1.31 -31.50
CA MET A 78 -1.01 -2.48 -31.98
C MET A 78 -2.42 -2.12 -32.45
N LYS A 79 -3.12 -1.25 -31.71
CA LYS A 79 -4.45 -0.78 -32.08
C LYS A 79 -4.40 0.06 -33.36
N ALA A 80 -3.47 1.00 -33.47
CA ALA A 80 -3.32 1.82 -34.66
C ALA A 80 -2.92 1.02 -35.91
N ASP A 81 -2.09 -0.02 -35.76
CA ASP A 81 -1.76 -0.93 -36.85
C ASP A 81 -2.98 -1.74 -37.30
N ARG A 82 -3.85 -2.16 -36.38
CA ARG A 82 -5.13 -2.81 -36.71
C ARG A 82 -6.06 -1.84 -37.45
N ASP A 83 -6.27 -0.65 -36.91
CA ASP A 83 -7.11 0.37 -37.53
C ASP A 83 -6.60 0.76 -38.94
N TYR A 84 -5.29 0.82 -39.12
CA TYR A 84 -4.67 1.07 -40.43
C TYR A 84 -4.97 -0.06 -41.42
N LYS A 85 -4.84 -1.33 -40.99
CA LYS A 85 -5.18 -2.49 -41.83
C LYS A 85 -6.66 -2.50 -42.21
N ASP A 86 -7.56 -2.20 -41.27
CA ASP A 86 -8.99 -2.15 -41.54
C ASP A 86 -9.33 -1.04 -42.54
N LYS A 87 -8.73 0.15 -42.39
CA LYS A 87 -8.87 1.25 -43.36
C LYS A 87 -8.32 0.88 -44.73
N LYS A 88 -7.18 0.20 -44.77
CA LYS A 88 -6.58 -0.31 -46.01
C LYS A 88 -7.54 -1.26 -46.72
N ILE A 89 -8.09 -2.22 -46.01
CA ILE A 89 -9.05 -3.19 -46.55
C ILE A 89 -10.29 -2.47 -47.09
N LYS A 90 -10.88 -1.54 -46.32
CA LYS A 90 -12.03 -0.75 -46.77
C LYS A 90 -11.74 0.07 -48.03
N HIS A 91 -10.63 0.78 -48.06
CA HIS A 91 -10.23 1.60 -49.19
C HIS A 91 -9.99 0.76 -50.46
N LEU A 92 -9.38 -0.42 -50.33
CA LEU A 92 -9.22 -1.37 -51.44
C LEU A 92 -10.56 -1.91 -51.95
N LEU A 93 -11.52 -2.17 -51.05
CA LEU A 93 -12.86 -2.63 -51.41
C LEU A 93 -13.69 -1.53 -52.10
N GLU A 94 -13.55 -0.28 -51.68
CA GLU A 94 -14.29 0.86 -52.21
C GLU A 94 -13.73 1.37 -53.54
N ASN A 95 -12.40 1.45 -53.68
CA ASN A 95 -11.73 2.11 -54.82
C ASN A 95 -11.08 1.13 -55.81
N GLY A 96 -11.10 -0.18 -55.54
CA GLY A 96 -10.61 -1.20 -56.48
C GLY A 96 -9.14 -1.02 -56.88
N SER A 97 -8.83 -1.16 -58.18
CA SER A 97 -7.46 -1.10 -58.72
C SER A 97 -6.82 0.28 -58.68
N ASP A 98 -7.62 1.36 -58.60
CA ASP A 98 -7.13 2.75 -58.59
C ASP A 98 -6.86 3.26 -57.15
N SER A 99 -6.86 2.35 -56.18
CA SER A 99 -6.69 2.67 -54.77
C SER A 99 -5.24 3.05 -54.42
N ASP A 100 -4.98 4.34 -54.21
CA ASP A 100 -3.71 4.80 -53.67
C ASP A 100 -3.65 4.62 -52.14
N LEU A 101 -2.88 3.61 -51.74
CA LEU A 101 -2.67 3.22 -50.34
C LEU A 101 -1.78 4.20 -49.55
N SER A 102 -1.06 5.10 -50.24
CA SER A 102 -0.17 6.09 -49.62
C SER A 102 -0.94 7.21 -48.91
N LEU A 103 -2.21 7.43 -49.28
CA LEU A 103 -3.09 8.43 -48.70
C LEU A 103 -3.62 8.05 -47.30
N ILE A 104 -3.49 6.78 -46.89
CA ILE A 104 -3.94 6.32 -45.58
C ILE A 104 -2.85 6.62 -44.55
N PRO A 105 -3.08 7.54 -43.59
CA PRO A 105 -2.05 7.91 -42.62
C PRO A 105 -1.83 6.77 -41.61
N LYS A 106 -0.57 6.36 -41.44
CA LYS A 106 -0.14 5.42 -40.41
C LYS A 106 0.33 6.18 -39.16
N LYS A 107 -0.26 5.87 -38.01
CA LYS A 107 0.17 6.42 -36.71
C LYS A 107 1.28 5.55 -36.13
N HIS A 108 2.33 6.21 -35.63
CA HIS A 108 3.46 5.58 -34.96
C HIS A 108 3.58 6.13 -33.54
N PHE A 109 3.31 5.27 -32.56
CA PHE A 109 3.53 5.53 -31.15
C PHE A 109 4.93 5.01 -30.80
N SER A 110 5.80 5.91 -30.36
CA SER A 110 7.15 5.58 -29.91
C SER A 110 7.23 5.58 -28.40
N THR A 111 7.90 4.57 -27.83
CA THR A 111 8.28 4.50 -26.42
C THR A 111 9.48 5.39 -26.10
N ASN A 112 10.19 5.90 -27.12
CA ASN A 112 11.36 6.76 -26.92
C ASN A 112 10.89 8.19 -26.58
N PRO A 113 11.22 8.73 -25.38
CA PRO A 113 10.77 10.05 -24.94
C PRO A 113 11.25 11.18 -25.87
N VAL A 114 12.42 11.04 -26.50
CA VAL A 114 12.95 12.02 -27.45
C VAL A 114 12.12 12.05 -28.73
N VAL A 115 11.75 10.87 -29.25
CA VAL A 115 10.91 10.76 -30.46
C VAL A 115 9.49 11.26 -30.17
N LYS A 116 8.96 11.01 -28.97
CA LYS A 116 7.65 11.52 -28.54
C LYS A 116 7.64 13.05 -28.45
N PHE A 117 8.69 13.65 -27.91
CA PHE A 117 8.85 15.11 -27.83
C PHE A 117 8.89 15.74 -29.23
N TRP A 118 9.72 15.19 -30.14
CA TRP A 118 9.81 15.68 -31.51
C TRP A 118 8.51 15.47 -32.31
N ASN A 119 7.80 14.37 -32.10
CA ASN A 119 6.49 14.14 -32.72
C ASN A 119 5.43 15.15 -32.25
N ASN A 120 5.42 15.50 -30.96
CA ASN A 120 4.53 16.53 -30.42
C ASN A 120 4.84 17.91 -31.02
N ILE A 121 6.12 18.27 -31.11
CA ILE A 121 6.52 19.53 -31.76
C ILE A 121 6.07 19.54 -33.23
N ARG A 122 6.31 18.45 -33.96
CA ARG A 122 5.92 18.35 -35.37
C ARG A 122 4.41 18.45 -35.58
N ASP A 123 3.60 17.89 -34.68
CA ASP A 123 2.14 17.98 -34.76
C ASP A 123 1.59 19.39 -34.44
N ILE A 124 2.33 20.24 -33.71
CA ILE A 124 1.96 21.66 -33.49
C ILE A 124 2.12 22.50 -34.77
N PHE A 125 3.06 22.13 -35.63
CA PHE A 125 3.41 22.87 -36.85
C PHE A 125 2.80 22.26 -38.13
N ARG A 126 1.82 21.36 -38.00
CA ARG A 126 1.15 20.69 -39.11
C ARG A 126 -0.30 21.14 -39.22
#